data_AF-A0A9D6ZG85-F1
#
_entry.id   AF-A0A9D6ZG85-F1
#
_cell.length_a   1.000
_cell.length_b   1.000
_cell.length_c   1.000
_cell.angle_alpha   90.00
_cell.angle_beta   90.00
_cell.angle_gamma   90.00
#
_symmetry.space_group_name_H-M   'P 1'
#
loop_
_entity.id
_entity.type
_entity.pdbx_description
1 polymer ?
#
loop_
_entity_poly.entity_id
_entity_poly.type
_entity_poly.pdbx_seq_one_letter_code
_entity_poly.pdbx_strand_id
1 'polypeptide(L)'
;MGNSSAWLALALALPLAACSTDPRWTCRDLGATRECSAPLSTPPGDDWTCYAAGGDLVCSRPARAPDWPGWSCASAGAATVCRAPAAATPAEPSPDGWQARVTGRTILAAWRRAGNAPWRCDGPRCTERRPDRPSPDEWECVDGDGRVLCRGRFLEDLDPRWSCAPLGERFLCVDPDPDYPDPNDPTAWRCFYDDSLRTGRDCNPQTPTAPPPPCPGVWHDGRCLLARTRPECWLDRDCTGNRTCRIGFCVAPAAAGRRP
;
A
#
# COMPACT_ATOMS: atom_id res chain seq x y z
N MET A 1 -47.07 -25.99 41.12
CA MET A 1 -45.61 -25.93 40.90
C MET A 1 -45.33 -26.63 39.59
N GLY A 2 -45.23 -25.88 38.48
CA GLY A 2 -45.08 -26.43 37.14
C GLY A 2 -44.03 -25.64 36.37
N ASN A 3 -42.96 -26.33 35.98
CA ASN A 3 -41.83 -25.82 35.22
C ASN A 3 -42.27 -25.40 33.81
N SER A 4 -41.81 -24.24 33.35
CA SER A 4 -41.82 -23.86 31.93
C SER A 4 -40.53 -23.14 31.60
N SER A 5 -39.49 -23.93 31.39
CA SER A 5 -38.23 -23.50 30.81
C SER A 5 -38.42 -23.39 29.30
N ALA A 6 -38.71 -22.17 28.83
CA ALA A 6 -38.71 -21.86 27.41
C ALA A 6 -37.26 -21.80 26.92
N TRP A 7 -36.80 -22.89 26.29
CA TRP A 7 -35.56 -22.91 25.54
C TRP A 7 -35.74 -22.11 24.25
N LEU A 8 -35.28 -20.85 24.25
CA LEU A 8 -35.06 -20.11 23.02
C LEU A 8 -33.91 -20.78 22.25
N ALA A 9 -34.25 -21.56 21.23
CA ALA A 9 -33.30 -22.00 20.22
C ALA A 9 -32.88 -20.76 19.41
N LEU A 10 -31.72 -20.18 19.76
CA LEU A 10 -31.02 -19.25 18.87
C LEU A 10 -30.62 -20.04 17.63
N ALA A 11 -31.39 -19.91 16.55
CA ALA A 11 -30.95 -20.33 15.23
C ALA A 11 -29.73 -19.48 14.86
N LEU A 12 -28.54 -20.05 15.04
CA LEU A 12 -27.31 -19.56 14.45
C LEU A 12 -27.49 -19.56 12.93
N ALA A 13 -27.93 -18.43 12.40
CA ALA A 13 -27.81 -18.13 10.99
C ALA A 13 -26.30 -18.08 10.70
N LEU A 14 -25.76 -19.22 10.25
CA LEU A 14 -24.43 -19.26 9.65
C LEU A 14 -24.46 -18.23 8.51
N PRO A 15 -23.60 -17.19 8.54
CA PRO A 15 -23.52 -16.25 7.44
C PRO A 15 -23.14 -17.06 6.22
N LEU A 16 -24.09 -17.25 5.30
CA LEU A 16 -23.82 -17.79 3.98
C LEU A 16 -22.72 -16.90 3.41
N ALA A 17 -21.57 -17.51 3.13
CA ALA A 17 -20.42 -16.85 2.55
C ALA A 17 -20.91 -16.03 1.36
N ALA A 18 -20.97 -14.72 1.53
CA ALA A 18 -21.42 -13.83 0.48
C ALA A 18 -20.43 -14.01 -0.67
N CYS A 19 -20.90 -14.58 -1.79
CA CYS A 19 -20.10 -14.58 -3.00
C CYS A 19 -19.89 -13.12 -3.40
N SER A 20 -18.67 -12.77 -3.83
CA SER A 20 -18.40 -11.44 -4.36
C SER A 20 -19.41 -11.12 -5.46
N THR A 21 -20.04 -9.95 -5.39
CA THR A 21 -21.02 -9.50 -6.39
C THR A 21 -20.36 -9.14 -7.73
N ASP A 22 -19.04 -9.00 -7.73
CA ASP A 22 -18.24 -8.75 -8.91
C ASP A 22 -17.72 -10.08 -9.50
N PRO A 23 -18.24 -10.52 -10.66
CA PRO A 23 -17.93 -11.83 -11.23
C PRO A 23 -16.48 -11.98 -11.67
N ARG A 24 -15.68 -10.91 -11.69
CA ARG A 24 -14.25 -11.00 -11.99
C ARG A 24 -13.43 -11.60 -10.85
N TRP A 25 -13.96 -11.59 -9.62
CA TRP A 25 -13.26 -12.06 -8.43
C TRP A 25 -13.66 -13.49 -8.08
N THR A 26 -12.66 -14.34 -7.90
CA THR A 26 -12.80 -15.67 -7.29
C THR A 26 -12.25 -15.61 -5.88
N CYS A 27 -13.12 -15.72 -4.88
CA CYS A 27 -12.78 -15.60 -3.46
C CYS A 27 -12.85 -16.94 -2.72
N ARG A 28 -11.97 -17.11 -1.73
CA ARG A 28 -11.91 -18.25 -0.81
C ARG A 28 -11.68 -17.78 0.62
N ASP A 29 -12.39 -18.40 1.56
CA ASP A 29 -12.17 -18.19 2.99
C ASP A 29 -11.03 -19.09 3.49
N LEU A 30 -10.12 -18.52 4.27
CA LEU A 30 -8.91 -19.14 4.80
C LEU A 30 -8.88 -19.00 6.34
N GLY A 31 -9.95 -19.47 7.00
CA GLY A 31 -10.12 -19.30 8.45
C GLY A 31 -10.63 -17.91 8.79
N ALA A 32 -9.81 -17.11 9.48
CA ALA A 32 -10.16 -15.73 9.84
C ALA A 32 -9.80 -14.71 8.74
N THR A 33 -9.21 -15.15 7.63
CA THR A 33 -8.84 -14.33 6.47
C THR A 33 -9.65 -14.77 5.26
N ARG A 34 -9.75 -13.88 4.27
CA ARG A 34 -10.32 -14.14 2.96
C ARG A 34 -9.35 -13.68 1.89
N GLU A 35 -9.22 -14.48 0.85
CA GLU A 35 -8.38 -14.19 -0.31
C GLU A 35 -9.22 -14.25 -1.57
N CYS A 36 -9.08 -13.24 -2.41
CA CYS A 36 -9.71 -13.11 -3.70
C CYS A 36 -8.66 -12.97 -4.79
N SER A 37 -8.96 -13.52 -5.95
CA SER A 37 -8.12 -13.38 -7.15
C SER A 37 -8.95 -12.92 -8.33
N ALA A 38 -8.37 -12.07 -9.19
CA ALA A 38 -8.99 -11.62 -10.42
C ALA A 38 -7.95 -11.55 -11.55
N PRO A 39 -8.34 -11.78 -12.82
CA PRO A 39 -7.49 -11.48 -13.95
C PRO A 39 -7.08 -10.00 -13.95
N LEU A 40 -5.80 -9.73 -14.22
CA LEU A 40 -5.30 -8.38 -14.39
C LEU A 40 -5.95 -7.76 -15.63
N SER A 41 -6.80 -6.76 -15.40
CA SER A 41 -7.28 -5.88 -16.47
C SER A 41 -6.19 -4.85 -16.73
N THR A 42 -5.53 -4.91 -17.88
CA THR A 42 -4.56 -3.88 -18.29
C THR A 42 -5.17 -2.99 -19.37
N PRO A 43 -4.67 -1.75 -19.54
CA PRO A 43 -4.89 -1.02 -20.78
C PRO A 43 -4.36 -1.81 -21.99
N PRO A 44 -4.65 -1.39 -23.24
CA PRO A 44 -4.31 -2.13 -24.44
C PRO A 44 -2.84 -1.94 -24.77
N GLY A 45 -2.37 -2.81 -25.64
CA GLY A 45 -0.96 -2.87 -25.99
C GLY A 45 -0.21 -3.65 -24.95
N ASP A 46 0.90 -4.18 -25.40
CA ASP A 46 1.80 -4.97 -24.58
C ASP A 46 2.68 -4.02 -23.72
N ASP A 47 3.45 -4.59 -22.80
CA ASP A 47 4.46 -3.87 -21.98
C ASP A 47 3.97 -2.97 -20.84
N TRP A 48 2.74 -3.17 -20.35
CA TRP A 48 2.31 -2.54 -19.10
C TRP A 48 2.94 -3.23 -17.89
N THR A 49 3.53 -2.43 -16.99
CA THR A 49 3.93 -2.86 -15.65
C THR A 49 2.88 -2.37 -14.66
N CYS A 50 2.14 -3.30 -14.06
CA CYS A 50 1.04 -2.98 -13.15
C CYS A 50 1.33 -3.36 -11.71
N TYR A 51 0.77 -2.60 -10.78
CA TYR A 51 0.83 -2.84 -9.34
C TYR A 51 -0.46 -2.35 -8.68
N ALA A 52 -0.74 -2.90 -7.50
CA ALA A 52 -1.85 -2.46 -6.67
C ALA A 52 -1.34 -1.46 -5.63
N ALA A 53 -2.11 -0.41 -5.35
CA ALA A 53 -1.80 0.60 -4.33
C ALA A 53 -3.08 1.20 -3.78
N GLY A 54 -3.33 1.08 -2.47
CA GLY A 54 -4.51 1.68 -1.82
C GLY A 54 -5.85 1.23 -2.42
N GLY A 55 -5.94 -0.02 -2.87
CA GLY A 55 -7.13 -0.56 -3.55
C GLY A 55 -7.20 -0.28 -5.06
N ASP A 56 -6.36 0.60 -5.59
CA ASP A 56 -6.32 0.91 -7.01
C ASP A 56 -5.38 -0.02 -7.78
N LEU A 57 -5.65 -0.15 -9.08
CA LEU A 57 -4.70 -0.72 -10.01
C LEU A 57 -3.99 0.39 -10.77
N VAL A 58 -2.66 0.46 -10.66
CA VAL A 58 -1.84 1.44 -11.35
C VAL A 58 -0.90 0.71 -12.31
N CYS A 59 -0.90 1.14 -13.57
CA CYS A 59 -0.08 0.58 -14.63
C CYS A 59 0.77 1.67 -15.27
N SER A 60 2.03 1.37 -15.58
CA SER A 60 2.91 2.26 -16.32
C SER A 60 3.49 1.60 -17.56
N ARG A 61 3.79 2.41 -18.58
CA ARG A 61 4.53 1.98 -19.79
C ARG A 61 5.39 3.11 -20.36
N PRO A 62 6.49 2.81 -21.09
CA PRO A 62 7.38 3.80 -21.69
C PRO A 62 6.86 4.33 -23.04
N ALA A 63 5.57 4.62 -23.15
CA ALA A 63 4.96 5.14 -24.37
C ALA A 63 3.67 5.89 -24.06
N ARG A 64 3.32 6.89 -24.88
CA ARG A 64 2.05 7.61 -24.77
C ARG A 64 0.88 6.62 -24.92
N ALA A 65 -0.10 6.67 -24.01
CA ALA A 65 -1.33 5.88 -24.11
C ALA A 65 -2.55 6.76 -24.40
N PRO A 66 -3.51 6.26 -25.20
CA PRO A 66 -4.81 6.90 -25.32
C PRO A 66 -5.60 6.77 -24.01
N ASP A 67 -6.59 7.64 -23.83
CA ASP A 67 -7.54 7.55 -22.71
C ASP A 67 -8.38 6.28 -22.82
N TRP A 68 -8.67 5.68 -21.67
CA TRP A 68 -9.25 4.35 -21.58
C TRP A 68 -10.44 4.30 -20.61
N PRO A 69 -11.58 3.69 -20.97
CA PRO A 69 -12.72 3.62 -20.08
C PRO A 69 -12.37 2.95 -18.75
N GLY A 70 -12.67 3.63 -17.63
CA GLY A 70 -12.32 3.16 -16.29
C GLY A 70 -10.86 3.43 -15.87
N TRP A 71 -10.08 4.11 -16.71
CA TRP A 71 -8.69 4.49 -16.42
C TRP A 71 -8.49 6.00 -16.53
N SER A 72 -7.77 6.56 -15.57
CA SER A 72 -7.23 7.91 -15.62
C SER A 72 -5.75 7.84 -15.97
N CYS A 73 -5.37 8.35 -17.15
CA CYS A 73 -4.00 8.29 -17.65
C CYS A 73 -3.34 9.67 -17.68
N ALA A 74 -2.05 9.74 -17.31
CA ALA A 74 -1.25 10.94 -17.38
C ALA A 74 0.17 10.63 -17.86
N SER A 75 0.80 11.58 -18.54
CA SER A 75 2.23 11.49 -18.88
C SER A 75 3.08 11.86 -17.66
N ALA A 76 4.05 11.02 -17.33
CA ALA A 76 5.04 11.24 -16.28
C ALA A 76 6.44 11.04 -16.87
N GLY A 77 7.07 12.14 -17.29
CA GLY A 77 8.34 12.08 -18.03
C GLY A 77 8.18 11.35 -19.36
N ALA A 78 8.98 10.30 -19.58
CA ALA A 78 8.90 9.44 -20.77
C ALA A 78 7.87 8.31 -20.65
N ALA A 79 7.20 8.17 -19.50
CA ALA A 79 6.22 7.13 -19.26
C ALA A 79 4.78 7.67 -19.32
N THR A 80 3.84 6.79 -19.64
CA THR A 80 2.42 7.01 -19.30
C THR A 80 2.08 6.18 -18.09
N VAL A 81 1.35 6.79 -17.16
CA VAL A 81 0.83 6.16 -15.95
C VAL A 81 -0.68 6.19 -16.04
N CYS A 82 -1.30 5.02 -15.96
CA CYS A 82 -2.74 4.86 -15.95
C CYS A 82 -3.17 4.28 -14.61
N ARG A 83 -4.31 4.76 -14.10
CA ARG A 83 -4.89 4.32 -12.84
C ARG A 83 -6.34 3.91 -13.04
N ALA A 84 -6.71 2.72 -12.58
CA ALA A 84 -8.09 2.27 -12.46
C ALA A 84 -8.47 2.23 -10.97
N PRO A 85 -9.36 3.14 -10.52
CA PRO A 85 -9.70 3.26 -9.11
C PRO A 85 -10.46 2.03 -8.60
N ALA A 86 -10.15 1.60 -7.37
CA ALA A 86 -10.75 0.42 -6.71
C ALA A 86 -10.65 -0.91 -7.52
N ALA A 87 -9.89 -0.92 -8.61
CA ALA A 87 -9.81 -2.07 -9.50
C ALA A 87 -8.93 -3.20 -8.94
N ALA A 88 -8.10 -2.93 -7.92
CA ALA A 88 -7.25 -3.95 -7.33
C ALA A 88 -7.91 -4.72 -6.18
N THR A 89 -9.13 -4.36 -5.75
CA THR A 89 -9.81 -5.03 -4.63
C THR A 89 -11.25 -5.41 -4.96
N PRO A 90 -11.81 -6.44 -4.30
CA PRO A 90 -13.24 -6.72 -4.33
C PRO A 90 -14.06 -5.55 -3.78
N ALA A 91 -15.29 -5.40 -4.26
CA ALA A 91 -16.24 -4.43 -3.71
C ALA A 91 -16.88 -4.88 -2.39
N GLU A 92 -16.73 -6.16 -2.02
CA GLU A 92 -17.25 -6.69 -0.77
C GLU A 92 -16.50 -6.06 0.42
N PRO A 93 -17.18 -5.79 1.55
CA PRO A 93 -16.55 -5.20 2.72
C PRO A 93 -15.49 -6.15 3.29
N SER A 94 -14.36 -5.57 3.72
CA SER A 94 -13.35 -6.24 4.52
C SER A 94 -13.30 -5.57 5.89
N PRO A 95 -13.31 -6.33 7.02
CA PRO A 95 -13.29 -5.75 8.37
C PRO A 95 -12.16 -4.75 8.58
N ASP A 96 -10.98 -5.06 8.04
CA ASP A 96 -9.75 -4.27 8.20
C ASP A 96 -9.27 -3.67 6.87
N GLY A 97 -10.11 -3.70 5.84
CA GLY A 97 -9.75 -3.30 4.48
C GLY A 97 -9.05 -4.40 3.68
N TRP A 98 -8.88 -4.14 2.38
CA TRP A 98 -8.21 -5.06 1.46
C TRP A 98 -6.75 -4.65 1.25
N GLN A 99 -5.90 -5.64 1.09
CA GLN A 99 -4.56 -5.48 0.56
C GLN A 99 -4.47 -6.23 -0.75
N ALA A 100 -3.98 -5.56 -1.78
CA ALA A 100 -3.87 -6.16 -3.09
C ALA A 100 -2.44 -6.13 -3.61
N ARG A 101 -2.11 -7.10 -4.47
CA ARG A 101 -0.86 -7.18 -5.22
C ARG A 101 -1.10 -7.73 -6.61
N VAL A 102 -0.19 -7.42 -7.52
CA VAL A 102 -0.19 -7.98 -8.88
C VAL A 102 0.92 -9.03 -8.98
N THR A 103 0.59 -10.21 -9.49
CA THR A 103 1.54 -11.30 -9.73
C THR A 103 1.30 -11.85 -11.13
N GLY A 104 2.22 -11.56 -12.05
CA GLY A 104 2.03 -11.87 -13.47
C GLY A 104 0.77 -11.16 -14.01
N ARG A 105 -0.19 -11.95 -14.51
CA ARG A 105 -1.47 -11.46 -15.04
C ARG A 105 -2.63 -11.63 -14.06
N THR A 106 -2.35 -11.72 -12.77
CA THR A 106 -3.35 -11.94 -11.72
C THR A 106 -3.24 -10.85 -10.67
N ILE A 107 -4.38 -10.34 -10.22
CA ILE A 107 -4.51 -9.53 -9.01
C ILE A 107 -4.88 -10.47 -7.88
N LEU A 108 -4.13 -10.41 -6.78
CA LEU A 108 -4.43 -11.12 -5.55
C LEU A 108 -4.78 -10.07 -4.49
N ALA A 109 -5.98 -10.16 -3.94
CA ALA A 109 -6.45 -9.31 -2.86
C ALA A 109 -6.74 -10.19 -1.64
N ALA A 110 -6.22 -9.82 -0.47
CA ALA A 110 -6.52 -10.49 0.78
C ALA A 110 -6.99 -9.47 1.81
N TRP A 111 -7.74 -9.90 2.82
CA TRP A 111 -8.00 -9.04 3.97
C TRP A 111 -6.69 -8.61 4.62
N ARG A 112 -6.58 -7.33 4.97
CA ARG A 112 -5.37 -6.74 5.55
C ARG A 112 -4.90 -7.47 6.80
N ARG A 113 -5.79 -8.12 7.56
CA ARG A 113 -5.39 -9.03 8.64
C ARG A 113 -6.45 -10.04 9.07
N ALA A 114 -5.95 -11.26 9.30
CA ALA A 114 -6.42 -12.19 10.31
C ALA A 114 -5.34 -12.46 11.38
N GLY A 115 -4.25 -11.66 11.45
CA GLY A 115 -3.08 -12.06 12.25
C GLY A 115 -1.97 -11.04 12.58
N ASN A 116 -1.85 -9.89 11.92
CA ASN A 116 -0.91 -8.85 12.36
C ASN A 116 -1.60 -7.88 13.35
N ALA A 117 -0.86 -7.49 14.40
CA ALA A 117 -1.41 -7.12 15.70
C ALA A 117 -2.40 -5.95 15.69
N PRO A 118 -3.45 -5.98 16.55
CA PRO A 118 -4.31 -4.83 16.76
C PRO A 118 -3.46 -3.65 17.24
N TRP A 119 -3.61 -2.50 16.59
CA TRP A 119 -3.09 -1.25 17.10
C TRP A 119 -3.49 -1.10 18.56
N ARG A 120 -2.50 -0.93 19.44
CA ARG A 120 -2.79 -0.59 20.84
C ARG A 120 -2.76 0.92 20.96
N CYS A 121 -3.93 1.53 21.02
CA CYS A 121 -4.06 2.96 21.21
C CYS A 121 -4.19 3.34 22.68
N ASP A 122 -3.39 4.32 23.11
CA ASP A 122 -3.46 5.01 24.40
C ASP A 122 -3.58 6.51 24.13
N GLY A 123 -4.83 7.01 24.23
CA GLY A 123 -5.19 8.34 23.77
C GLY A 123 -4.91 8.51 22.26
N PRO A 124 -4.17 9.56 21.84
CA PRO A 124 -3.84 9.77 20.44
C PRO A 124 -2.68 8.88 19.94
N ARG A 125 -2.01 8.12 20.80
CA ARG A 125 -0.86 7.32 20.40
C ARG A 125 -1.28 5.91 20.10
N CYS A 126 -0.92 5.38 18.95
CA CYS A 126 -1.18 3.98 18.61
C CYS A 126 0.14 3.27 18.32
N THR A 127 0.35 2.12 18.96
CA THR A 127 1.55 1.30 18.76
C THR A 127 1.18 -0.02 18.10
N GLU A 128 1.89 -0.34 17.02
CA GLU A 128 1.90 -1.65 16.41
C GLU A 128 3.07 -2.48 16.97
N ARG A 129 2.76 -3.50 17.79
CA ARG A 129 3.75 -4.32 18.52
C ARG A 129 4.52 -5.32 17.66
N ARG A 130 4.08 -5.55 16.44
CA ARG A 130 4.71 -6.46 15.49
C ARG A 130 4.63 -5.78 14.14
N PRO A 131 5.43 -4.72 13.95
CA PRO A 131 5.35 -3.96 12.74
C PRO A 131 5.78 -4.83 11.59
N ASP A 132 5.09 -4.58 10.52
CA ASP A 132 5.28 -5.23 9.27
C ASP A 132 6.67 -4.94 8.68
N ARG A 133 7.32 -6.00 8.20
CA ARG A 133 8.67 -5.98 7.62
C ARG A 133 8.76 -6.88 6.39
N PRO A 134 9.75 -6.68 5.51
CA PRO A 134 9.92 -7.52 4.32
C PRO A 134 10.20 -8.99 4.64
N SER A 135 10.90 -9.27 5.74
CA SER A 135 11.22 -10.62 6.22
C SER A 135 11.42 -10.54 7.75
N PRO A 136 11.55 -11.66 8.49
CA PRO A 136 11.79 -11.64 9.94
C PRO A 136 13.16 -11.08 10.34
N ASP A 137 14.02 -10.75 9.38
CA ASP A 137 15.40 -10.35 9.60
C ASP A 137 15.56 -8.90 10.05
N GLU A 138 16.82 -8.48 10.14
CA GLU A 138 17.16 -7.11 10.52
C GLU A 138 16.94 -6.14 9.35
N TRP A 139 15.97 -5.24 9.56
CA TRP A 139 15.61 -4.17 8.64
C TRP A 139 15.63 -2.81 9.36
N GLU A 140 16.19 -1.81 8.70
CA GLU A 140 16.10 -0.40 9.05
C GLU A 140 14.94 0.20 8.25
N CYS A 141 13.85 0.61 8.91
CA CYS A 141 12.62 1.03 8.24
C CYS A 141 12.27 2.50 8.54
N VAL A 142 11.76 3.21 7.54
CA VAL A 142 11.29 4.58 7.67
C VAL A 142 9.93 4.75 6.99
N ASP A 143 9.03 5.45 7.67
CA ASP A 143 7.76 5.90 7.11
C ASP A 143 7.92 7.26 6.42
N GLY A 144 7.30 7.42 5.25
CA GLY A 144 7.24 8.71 4.57
C GLY A 144 6.31 8.70 3.38
N ASP A 145 5.49 9.76 3.24
CA ASP A 145 4.54 9.95 2.13
C ASP A 145 3.60 8.75 1.89
N GLY A 146 3.06 8.17 2.97
CA GLY A 146 2.08 7.08 2.88
C GLY A 146 2.65 5.71 2.51
N ARG A 147 3.98 5.52 2.64
CA ARG A 147 4.68 4.25 2.38
C ARG A 147 5.75 3.99 3.44
N VAL A 148 6.19 2.74 3.51
CA VAL A 148 7.35 2.34 4.32
C VAL A 148 8.50 1.92 3.40
N LEU A 149 9.70 2.44 3.68
CA LEU A 149 10.93 2.03 3.04
C LEU A 149 11.78 1.29 4.06
N CYS A 150 12.18 0.05 3.75
CA CYS A 150 13.05 -0.75 4.58
C CYS A 150 14.34 -1.10 3.85
N ARG A 151 15.47 -0.94 4.53
CA ARG A 151 16.81 -1.34 4.09
C ARG A 151 17.31 -2.50 4.95
N GLY A 152 17.79 -3.57 4.34
CA GLY A 152 18.22 -4.75 5.07
C GLY A 152 19.16 -5.65 4.29
N ARG A 153 19.61 -6.73 4.93
CA ARG A 153 20.34 -7.83 4.28
C ARG A 153 19.30 -8.89 3.94
N PHE A 154 19.19 -9.21 2.66
CA PHE A 154 18.16 -10.11 2.15
C PHE A 154 18.28 -11.51 2.70
N LEU A 155 17.13 -12.10 2.96
CA LEU A 155 16.95 -13.52 3.11
C LEU A 155 15.70 -13.93 2.31
N GLU A 156 15.60 -15.23 2.07
CA GLU A 156 14.52 -15.90 1.37
C GLU A 156 13.15 -15.59 2.04
N ASP A 157 12.04 -15.84 1.34
CA ASP A 157 10.68 -15.65 1.86
C ASP A 157 10.26 -14.20 2.15
N LEU A 158 10.58 -13.28 1.24
CA LEU A 158 10.03 -11.92 1.29
C LEU A 158 8.51 -11.93 1.30
N ASP A 159 7.93 -11.18 2.24
CA ASP A 159 6.51 -10.92 2.31
C ASP A 159 6.07 -10.23 0.99
N PRO A 160 5.10 -10.82 0.27
CA PRO A 160 4.80 -10.47 -1.10
C PRO A 160 4.19 -9.07 -1.29
N ARG A 161 3.82 -8.36 -0.22
CA ARG A 161 3.43 -6.95 -0.33
C ARG A 161 4.62 -6.02 -0.54
N TRP A 162 5.81 -6.44 -0.15
CA TRP A 162 7.02 -5.64 -0.30
C TRP A 162 7.52 -5.74 -1.72
N SER A 163 8.11 -4.65 -2.18
CA SER A 163 8.79 -4.63 -3.47
C SER A 163 10.21 -4.17 -3.30
N CYS A 164 11.11 -5.11 -3.55
CA CYS A 164 12.51 -4.99 -3.21
C CYS A 164 13.36 -4.87 -4.46
N ALA A 165 14.42 -4.07 -4.35
CA ALA A 165 15.47 -3.95 -5.35
C ALA A 165 16.84 -4.06 -4.67
N PRO A 166 17.84 -4.67 -5.35
CA PRO A 166 19.21 -4.67 -4.85
C PRO A 166 19.77 -3.25 -4.70
N LEU A 167 20.51 -3.02 -3.62
CA LEU A 167 21.20 -1.78 -3.28
C LEU A 167 22.61 -2.11 -2.74
N GLY A 168 23.55 -2.39 -3.63
CA GLY A 168 24.87 -2.91 -3.28
C GLY A 168 24.77 -4.31 -2.67
N GLU A 169 25.31 -4.50 -1.46
CA GLU A 169 25.21 -5.74 -0.69
C GLU A 169 23.92 -5.85 0.14
N ARG A 170 23.04 -4.85 0.03
CA ARG A 170 21.76 -4.77 0.75
C ARG A 170 20.61 -4.76 -0.22
N PHE A 171 19.39 -4.77 0.31
CA PHE A 171 18.17 -4.58 -0.44
C PHE A 171 17.41 -3.38 0.10
N LEU A 172 16.71 -2.70 -0.79
CA LEU A 172 15.77 -1.66 -0.45
C LEU A 172 14.38 -2.13 -0.87
N CYS A 173 13.53 -2.32 0.13
CA CYS A 173 12.16 -2.77 0.00
C CYS A 173 11.21 -1.61 0.28
N VAL A 174 10.13 -1.55 -0.48
CA VAL A 174 9.06 -0.56 -0.30
C VAL A 174 7.74 -1.30 -0.08
N ASP A 175 7.06 -0.99 1.02
CA ASP A 175 5.64 -1.27 1.21
C ASP A 175 4.86 -0.03 0.75
N PRO A 176 4.19 -0.09 -0.41
CA PRO A 176 3.45 1.05 -0.96
C PRO A 176 2.11 1.28 -0.24
N ASP A 177 1.68 0.34 0.60
CA ASP A 177 0.37 0.39 1.24
C ASP A 177 0.43 -0.11 2.69
N PRO A 178 1.22 0.56 3.55
CA PRO A 178 1.35 0.15 4.94
C PRO A 178 0.03 0.34 5.69
N ASP A 179 -0.12 -0.40 6.78
CA ASP A 179 -1.27 -0.28 7.65
C ASP A 179 -1.22 1.02 8.47
N TYR A 180 -2.37 1.53 8.90
CA TYR A 180 -2.47 2.69 9.77
C TYR A 180 -3.54 2.44 10.83
N PRO A 181 -3.52 3.16 11.97
CA PRO A 181 -4.54 2.98 13.01
C PRO A 181 -5.96 3.26 12.53
N ASP A 182 -6.13 4.22 11.61
CA ASP A 182 -7.34 4.38 10.82
C ASP A 182 -7.01 4.10 9.34
N PRO A 183 -7.53 3.00 8.77
CA PRO A 183 -7.26 2.66 7.37
C PRO A 183 -7.96 3.61 6.38
N ASN A 184 -8.98 4.37 6.81
CA ASN A 184 -9.73 5.27 5.93
C ASN A 184 -9.06 6.64 5.77
N ASP A 185 -8.26 7.05 6.74
CA ASP A 185 -7.45 8.28 6.65
C ASP A 185 -6.01 8.01 7.10
N PRO A 186 -5.22 7.34 6.27
CA PRO A 186 -3.82 7.09 6.57
C PRO A 186 -2.96 8.37 6.59
N THR A 187 -3.43 9.46 5.96
CA THR A 187 -2.70 10.73 5.95
C THR A 187 -2.82 11.50 7.26
N ALA A 188 -3.82 11.16 8.06
CA ALA A 188 -3.97 11.66 9.41
C ALA A 188 -2.94 11.07 10.39
N TRP A 189 -2.06 10.16 9.98
CA TRP A 189 -1.12 9.50 10.89
C TRP A 189 0.33 9.67 10.45
N ARG A 190 1.16 10.12 11.40
CA ARG A 190 2.61 10.09 11.29
C ARG A 190 3.14 8.94 12.12
N CYS A 191 3.69 7.95 11.42
CA CYS A 191 4.28 6.77 12.03
C CYS A 191 5.81 6.85 12.02
N PHE A 192 6.45 6.21 12.99
CA PHE A 192 7.88 6.00 13.02
C PHE A 192 8.18 4.59 13.54
N TYR A 193 9.21 3.97 12.98
CA TYR A 193 9.74 2.72 13.51
C TYR A 193 10.67 3.05 14.68
N ASP A 194 10.45 2.41 15.83
CA ASP A 194 11.38 2.52 16.95
C ASP A 194 12.52 1.51 16.78
N ASP A 195 13.63 2.00 16.23
CA ASP A 195 14.86 1.22 16.03
C ASP A 195 15.49 0.76 17.36
N SER A 196 15.21 1.45 18.48
CA SER A 196 15.81 1.12 19.78
C SER A 196 15.24 -0.16 20.37
N LEU A 197 13.97 -0.45 20.10
CA LEU A 197 13.28 -1.63 20.61
C LEU A 197 13.03 -2.69 19.55
N ARG A 198 13.27 -2.40 18.26
CA ARG A 198 13.02 -3.30 17.10
C ARG A 198 11.63 -3.94 17.10
N THR A 199 10.68 -3.46 17.88
CA THR A 199 9.43 -4.15 18.17
C THR A 199 8.20 -3.29 17.96
N GLY A 200 8.36 -2.00 17.67
CA GLY A 200 7.25 -1.07 17.58
C GLY A 200 7.27 -0.24 16.29
N ARG A 201 6.08 -0.03 15.73
CA ARG A 201 5.80 1.14 14.90
C ARG A 201 4.80 2.01 15.64
N ASP A 202 5.23 3.22 15.97
CA ASP A 202 4.47 4.16 16.77
C ASP A 202 3.89 5.24 15.88
N CYS A 203 2.57 5.40 15.95
CA CYS A 203 1.83 6.37 15.16
C CYS A 203 1.20 7.41 16.08
N ASN A 204 1.27 8.66 15.65
CA ASN A 204 0.58 9.79 16.27
C ASN A 204 -0.26 10.49 15.20
N PRO A 205 -1.43 11.05 15.55
CA PRO A 205 -2.21 11.83 14.62
C PRO A 205 -1.40 13.05 14.19
N GLN A 206 -1.34 13.25 12.89
CA GLN A 206 -0.73 14.41 12.29
C GLN A 206 -1.78 15.53 12.29
N THR A 207 -1.49 16.62 13.00
CA THR A 207 -2.23 17.86 12.77
C THR A 207 -1.94 18.30 11.34
N PRO A 208 -2.94 18.57 10.48
CA PRO A 208 -2.70 18.99 9.10
C PRO A 208 -1.78 20.21 9.11
N THR A 209 -0.51 20.02 8.75
CA THR A 209 0.49 21.09 8.80
C THR A 209 0.99 21.29 7.38
N ALA A 210 0.53 22.40 6.80
CA ALA A 210 0.83 22.88 5.45
C ALA A 210 0.25 22.04 4.29
N PRO A 211 -0.05 22.68 3.14
CA PRO A 211 -0.42 21.97 1.92
C PRO A 211 0.69 21.00 1.51
N PRO A 212 0.34 19.86 0.92
CA PRO A 212 1.31 18.84 0.62
C PRO A 212 2.35 19.33 -0.42
N PRO A 213 3.63 18.90 -0.32
CA PRO A 213 4.67 19.28 -1.27
C PRO A 213 4.33 18.78 -2.68
N PRO A 214 4.80 19.40 -3.78
CA PRO A 214 4.48 18.96 -5.15
C PRO A 214 4.70 17.45 -5.35
N CYS A 215 3.70 16.74 -5.89
CA CYS A 215 3.78 15.30 -6.14
C CYS A 215 4.43 15.01 -7.51
N PRO A 216 5.54 14.25 -7.57
CA PRO A 216 6.15 13.85 -8.84
C PRO A 216 5.35 12.78 -9.61
N GLY A 217 4.25 12.28 -9.05
CA GLY A 217 3.34 11.32 -9.66
C GLY A 217 1.89 11.82 -9.68
N VAL A 218 0.95 10.98 -9.24
CA VAL A 218 -0.49 11.31 -9.19
C VAL A 218 -0.96 11.45 -7.74
N TRP A 219 -1.65 12.55 -7.43
CA TRP A 219 -2.31 12.75 -6.14
C TRP A 219 -3.55 11.86 -6.00
N HIS A 220 -3.70 11.21 -4.86
CA HIS A 220 -4.93 10.51 -4.47
C HIS A 220 -5.09 10.49 -2.95
N ASP A 221 -6.22 10.98 -2.43
CA ASP A 221 -6.58 10.94 -1.00
C ASP A 221 -5.45 11.44 -0.09
N GLY A 222 -4.86 12.58 -0.47
CA GLY A 222 -3.75 13.20 0.27
C GLY A 222 -2.40 12.47 0.13
N ARG A 223 -2.29 11.44 -0.71
CA ARG A 223 -1.06 10.67 -0.99
C ARG A 223 -0.54 10.92 -2.39
N CYS A 224 0.78 10.91 -2.54
CA CYS A 224 1.46 10.98 -3.84
C CYS A 224 1.81 9.56 -4.32
N LEU A 225 1.07 9.05 -5.31
CA LEU A 225 1.31 7.76 -5.93
C LEU A 225 2.35 7.91 -7.05
N LEU A 226 3.46 7.20 -6.96
CA LEU A 226 4.53 7.24 -7.96
C LEU A 226 4.48 6.04 -8.88
N ALA A 227 4.76 6.28 -10.15
CA ALA A 227 5.01 5.20 -11.11
C ALA A 227 6.21 4.38 -10.65
N ARG A 228 6.07 3.05 -10.60
CA ARG A 228 7.21 2.13 -10.45
C ARG A 228 8.05 2.08 -11.72
N THR A 229 8.56 3.21 -12.19
CA THR A 229 9.80 3.16 -12.95
C THR A 229 10.89 2.71 -11.97
N ARG A 230 11.90 1.97 -12.45
CA ARG A 230 13.14 1.79 -11.68
C ARG A 230 13.53 3.17 -11.13
N PRO A 231 13.68 3.33 -9.81
CA PRO A 231 13.97 4.65 -9.26
C PRO A 231 15.26 5.17 -9.90
N GLU A 232 15.23 6.44 -10.35
CA GLU A 232 16.40 7.16 -10.85
C GLU A 232 17.48 7.26 -9.77
N CYS A 233 17.08 7.29 -8.51
CA CYS A 233 17.97 7.43 -7.35
C CYS A 233 17.42 6.71 -6.13
N TRP A 234 18.29 6.40 -5.18
CA TRP A 234 17.91 6.01 -3.83
C TRP A 234 18.40 7.02 -2.80
N LEU A 235 19.50 7.68 -3.11
CA LEU A 235 20.18 8.69 -2.30
C LEU A 235 20.45 9.93 -3.16
N ASP A 236 20.60 11.09 -2.51
CA ASP A 236 20.92 12.36 -3.21
C ASP A 236 22.16 12.22 -4.13
N ARG A 237 23.14 11.40 -3.73
CA ARG A 237 24.36 11.14 -4.52
C ARG A 237 24.14 10.35 -5.81
N ASP A 238 23.01 9.65 -5.93
CA ASP A 238 22.68 8.91 -7.15
C ASP A 238 22.18 9.87 -8.25
N CYS A 239 21.91 11.13 -7.88
CA CYS A 239 21.47 12.17 -8.80
C CYS A 239 22.63 12.96 -9.39
N THR A 240 22.58 13.18 -10.71
CA THR A 240 23.51 14.06 -11.41
C THR A 240 23.11 15.53 -11.27
N GLY A 241 24.09 16.43 -11.10
CA GLY A 241 23.86 17.88 -11.00
C GLY A 241 23.50 18.33 -9.58
N ASN A 242 22.70 19.39 -9.44
CA ASN A 242 22.25 19.90 -8.14
C ASN A 242 20.95 19.25 -7.63
N ARG A 243 20.54 18.14 -8.24
CA ARG A 243 19.27 17.45 -7.95
C ARG A 243 19.39 16.70 -6.62
N THR A 244 18.24 16.52 -5.95
CA THR A 244 18.15 15.71 -4.73
C THR A 244 17.25 14.51 -5.01
N CYS A 245 17.55 13.39 -4.37
CA CYS A 245 16.71 12.23 -4.47
C CYS A 245 15.47 12.44 -3.61
N ARG A 246 14.33 12.49 -4.29
CA ARG A 246 13.03 12.53 -3.64
C ARG A 246 12.23 11.37 -4.18
N ILE A 247 12.10 10.38 -3.31
CA ILE A 247 11.22 9.25 -3.53
C ILE A 247 11.54 8.48 -4.82
N GLY A 248 12.80 8.11 -5.02
CA GLY A 248 13.15 7.38 -6.23
C GLY A 248 13.35 8.26 -7.46
N PHE A 249 13.11 9.56 -7.41
CA PHE A 249 13.30 10.48 -8.53
C PHE A 249 14.31 11.55 -8.18
N CYS A 250 15.19 11.87 -9.13
CA CYS A 250 16.06 13.02 -8.98
C CYS A 250 15.24 14.27 -9.25
N VAL A 251 14.91 15.06 -8.25
CA VAL A 251 14.18 16.32 -8.48
C VAL A 251 15.13 17.50 -8.39
N ALA A 252 14.89 18.53 -9.20
CA ALA A 252 15.57 19.80 -9.03
C ALA A 252 15.30 20.31 -7.60
N PRO A 253 16.29 20.96 -6.96
CA PRO A 253 16.07 21.55 -5.65
C PRO A 253 14.92 22.54 -5.77
N ALA A 254 13.99 22.51 -4.79
CA ALA A 254 12.91 23.47 -4.75
C ALA A 254 13.53 24.86 -4.90
N ALA A 255 13.14 25.59 -5.95
CA ALA A 255 13.64 26.93 -6.18
C ALA A 255 13.46 27.68 -4.87
N ALA A 256 14.57 28.15 -4.27
CA ALA A 256 14.55 28.80 -2.97
C ALA A 256 13.49 29.90 -3.07
N GLY A 257 12.33 29.65 -2.46
CA GLY A 257 11.22 30.57 -2.56
C GLY A 257 11.73 31.89 -2.01
N ARG A 258 11.83 32.92 -2.85
CA ARG A 258 11.91 34.28 -2.34
C ARG A 258 10.66 34.43 -1.49
N ARG A 259 10.84 34.37 -0.17
CA ARG A 259 9.79 34.77 0.75
C ARG A 259 9.40 36.19 0.34
N PRO A 260 8.11 36.46 0.05
CA PRO A 260 7.66 37.81 -0.20
C PRO A 260 7.97 38.72 0.99
#